data_AF-P0DN01-F1
#
_entry.id   AF-P0DN01-F1
#
_cell.length_a   1.000
_cell.length_b   1.000
_cell.length_c   1.000
_cell.angle_alpha   90.00
_cell.angle_beta   90.00
_cell.angle_gamma   90.00
#
_symmetry.space_group_name_H-M   'P 1'
#
loop_
_entity.id
_entity.type
_entity.pdbx_description
1 polymer ?
#
loop_
_entity_poly.entity_id
_entity_poly.type
_entity_poly.pdbx_seq_one_letter_code
_entity_poly.pdbx_strand_id
1 'polypeptide(L)' 'MNLKVLAVFVLCAILVVVTAERRGTETGGYKKDTLQDLKKRTHDCFDRYREAACTSDNIRLLCKTSAKYQINCKKSCGLC' A
#
# COMPACT_ATOMS: atom_id res chain seq x y z
N MET A 1 -35.59 30.52 8.89
CA MET A 1 -34.29 29.94 9.29
C MET A 1 -33.21 30.99 9.07
N ASN A 2 -32.47 31.37 10.11
CA ASN A 2 -31.43 32.40 10.01
C ASN A 2 -30.32 31.93 9.06
N LEU A 3 -29.97 32.72 8.05
CA LEU A 3 -28.91 32.43 7.07
C LEU A 3 -27.60 31.99 7.76
N LYS A 4 -27.32 32.58 8.92
CA LYS A 4 -26.16 32.26 9.78
C LYS A 4 -26.13 30.78 10.23
N VAL A 5 -27.29 30.22 10.57
CA VAL A 5 -27.41 28.82 11.03
C VAL A 5 -27.12 27.86 9.88
N LEU A 6 -27.58 28.21 8.68
CA LEU A 6 -27.35 27.44 7.46
C LEU A 6 -25.86 27.41 7.09
N ALA A 7 -25.18 28.55 7.18
CA ALA A 7 -23.74 28.63 6.90
C ALA A 7 -22.89 27.79 7.88
N VAL A 8 -23.24 27.78 9.17
CA VAL A 8 -22.56 26.96 10.19
C VAL A 8 -22.76 25.47 9.90
N PHE A 9 -23.97 25.05 9.52
CA PHE A 9 -24.23 23.65 9.16
C PHE A 9 -23.41 23.20 7.94
N VAL A 10 -23.30 24.05 6.91
CA VAL A 10 -22.49 23.74 5.72
C VAL A 10 -21.00 23.63 6.07
N LEU A 11 -20.47 24.55 6.89
CA LEU A 11 -19.07 24.51 7.33
C LEU A 11 -18.76 23.23 8.14
N CYS A 12 -19.67 22.82 9.03
CA CYS A 12 -19.52 21.58 9.78
C CYS A 12 -19.55 20.34 8.86
N ALA A 13 -20.45 20.31 7.87
CA ALA A 13 -20.54 19.21 6.92
C ALA A 13 -19.25 19.05 6.09
N ILE A 14 -18.65 20.15 5.63
CA ILE A 14 -17.38 20.13 4.89
C ILE A 14 -16.24 19.58 5.77
N LEU A 15 -16.16 20.02 7.04
CA LEU A 15 -15.15 19.52 7.98
C LEU A 15 -15.25 18.00 8.21
N VAL A 16 -16.48 17.47 8.27
CA VAL A 16 -16.70 16.01 8.44
C VAL A 16 -16.25 15.24 7.18
N VAL A 17 -16.53 15.75 5.98
CA VAL A 17 -16.10 15.10 4.72
C VAL A 17 -14.56 15.09 4.61
N VAL A 18 -13.91 16.23 4.87
CA VAL A 18 -12.44 16.33 4.80
C VAL A 18 -11.76 15.44 5.84
N THR A 19 -12.34 15.30 7.04
CA THR A 19 -11.78 14.42 8.08
C THR A 19 -12.08 12.94 7.82
N ALA A 20 -13.21 12.59 7.20
CA ALA A 20 -13.53 11.22 6.80
C ALA A 20 -12.63 10.73 5.64
N GLU A 21 -12.34 11.58 4.65
CA GLU A 21 -11.39 11.25 3.57
C GLU A 21 -9.97 11.05 4.11
N ARG A 22 -9.57 11.78 5.16
CA ARG A 22 -8.25 11.62 5.77
C ARG A 22 -8.15 10.48 6.78
N ARG A 23 -9.24 10.10 7.46
CA ARG A 23 -9.22 9.01 8.46
C ARG A 23 -9.44 7.61 7.88
N GLY A 24 -9.69 7.48 6.58
CA GLY A 24 -9.77 6.18 5.89
C GLY A 24 -8.43 5.46 5.66
N THR A 25 -7.29 5.98 6.14
CA THR A 25 -5.95 5.43 5.89
C THR A 25 -5.04 5.29 7.12
N GLU A 26 -5.61 5.33 8.34
CA GLU A 26 -4.85 5.19 9.59
C GLU A 26 -5.26 3.96 10.43
N THR A 27 -5.83 2.93 9.82
CA THR A 27 -5.81 1.61 10.45
C THR A 27 -4.38 1.09 10.37
N GLY A 28 -3.76 0.83 11.52
CA GLY A 28 -2.40 0.31 11.68
C GLY A 28 -2.14 -1.08 11.07
N GLY A 29 -2.40 -1.25 9.78
CA GLY A 29 -2.09 -2.41 8.98
C GLY A 29 -1.20 -1.95 7.84
N TYR A 30 0.07 -2.40 7.85
CA TYR A 30 1.01 -2.39 6.73
C TYR A 30 0.50 -1.63 5.51
N LYS A 31 0.91 -0.35 5.36
CA LYS A 31 0.75 0.41 4.12
C LYS A 31 1.23 -0.53 3.02
N LYS A 32 0.29 -1.08 2.24
CA LYS A 32 0.62 -1.88 1.06
C LYS A 32 1.37 -0.92 0.18
N ASP A 33 2.70 -0.94 0.24
CA ASP A 33 3.55 -0.31 -0.74
C ASP A 33 2.89 -0.64 -2.08
N THR A 34 2.42 0.39 -2.80
CA THR A 34 1.82 0.12 -4.10
C THR A 34 2.90 -0.52 -4.97
N LEU A 35 2.50 -1.35 -5.94
CA LEU A 35 3.45 -1.96 -6.87
C LEU A 35 4.36 -0.89 -7.52
N GLN A 36 3.86 0.35 -7.66
CA GLN A 36 4.61 1.52 -8.11
C GLN A 36 5.64 2.04 -7.09
N ASP A 37 5.31 2.17 -5.80
CA ASP A 37 6.28 2.53 -4.75
C ASP A 37 7.41 1.49 -4.66
N LEU A 38 7.06 0.23 -4.87
CA LEU A 38 8.02 -0.86 -4.97
C LEU A 38 8.88 -0.80 -6.24
N LYS A 39 8.32 -0.37 -7.36
CA LYS A 39 9.06 -0.16 -8.62
C LYS A 39 9.96 1.07 -8.55
N LYS A 40 9.72 2.03 -7.64
CA LYS A 40 10.59 3.20 -7.40
C LYS A 40 11.81 2.91 -6.52
N ARG A 41 11.77 1.85 -5.69
CA ARG A 41 12.95 1.38 -4.93
C ARG A 41 13.90 0.51 -5.77
N THR A 42 13.98 0.74 -7.07
CA THR A 42 14.75 -0.02 -8.05
C THR A 42 16.28 0.09 -7.90
N HIS A 43 16.77 0.88 -6.95
CA HIS A 43 18.20 0.90 -6.64
C HIS A 43 18.63 -0.32 -5.81
N ASP A 44 17.71 -0.93 -5.06
CA ASP A 44 18.04 -2.01 -4.14
C ASP A 44 17.41 -3.32 -4.63
N CYS A 45 18.19 -4.09 -5.39
CA CYS A 45 17.81 -5.45 -5.77
C CYS A 45 18.08 -6.43 -4.62
N PHE A 46 17.10 -6.60 -3.73
CA PHE A 46 17.17 -7.59 -2.66
C PHE A 46 15.82 -8.26 -2.42
N ASP A 47 15.88 -9.46 -1.84
CA ASP A 47 14.71 -10.14 -1.32
C ASP A 47 14.40 -9.61 0.08
N ARG A 48 13.18 -9.09 0.26
CA ARG A 48 12.65 -8.64 1.56
C ARG A 48 12.31 -9.81 2.47
N TYR A 49 11.95 -10.97 1.93
CA TYR A 49 11.73 -12.17 2.72
C TYR A 49 13.03 -12.89 3.03
N ARG A 50 12.99 -13.67 4.12
CA ARG A 50 14.10 -14.56 4.49
C ARG A 50 14.42 -15.46 3.31
N GLU A 51 15.70 -15.75 3.13
CA GLU A 51 16.22 -16.57 2.04
C GLU A 51 15.41 -17.85 1.85
N ALA A 52 15.12 -18.59 2.94
CA ALA A 52 14.31 -19.83 2.89
C ALA A 52 12.93 -19.68 2.22
N ALA A 53 12.30 -18.51 2.29
CA ALA A 53 11.03 -18.27 1.60
C ALA A 53 11.23 -17.98 0.10
N CYS A 54 12.31 -17.28 -0.25
CA CYS A 54 12.67 -16.91 -1.62
C CYS A 54 13.55 -17.94 -2.35
N THR A 55 13.98 -19.01 -1.69
CA THR A 55 14.72 -20.14 -2.28
C THR A 55 13.93 -21.45 -2.22
N SER A 56 12.65 -21.40 -1.81
CA SER A 56 11.77 -22.56 -1.85
C SER A 56 11.64 -23.11 -3.27
N ASP A 57 11.47 -24.42 -3.43
CA ASP A 57 11.35 -25.07 -4.75
C ASP A 57 10.21 -24.48 -5.60
N ASN A 58 9.17 -23.98 -4.93
CA ASN A 58 8.01 -23.35 -5.54
C ASN A 58 8.21 -21.86 -5.86
N ILE A 59 9.37 -21.27 -5.61
CA ILE A 59 9.56 -19.83 -5.77
C ILE A 59 9.24 -19.38 -7.21
N ARG A 60 9.62 -20.16 -8.22
CA ARG A 60 9.31 -19.85 -9.63
C ARG A 60 7.81 -19.78 -9.90
N LEU A 61 7.04 -20.66 -9.27
CA LEU A 61 5.58 -20.65 -9.37
C LEU A 61 4.99 -19.46 -8.61
N LEU A 62 5.47 -19.22 -7.39
CA LEU A 62 5.01 -18.14 -6.52
C LEU A 62 5.30 -16.76 -7.12
N CYS A 63 6.45 -16.57 -7.75
CA CYS A 63 6.79 -15.37 -8.51
C CYS A 63 5.84 -15.14 -9.69
N LYS A 64 5.22 -16.18 -10.27
CA LYS A 64 4.26 -16.03 -11.38
C LYS A 64 2.83 -15.79 -10.90
N THR A 65 2.45 -16.44 -9.79
CA THR A 65 1.06 -16.44 -9.32
C THR A 65 0.78 -15.44 -8.21
N SER A 66 1.81 -14.97 -7.51
CA SER A 66 1.65 -14.16 -6.30
C SER A 66 2.42 -12.84 -6.39
N ALA A 67 1.68 -11.74 -6.50
CA ALA A 67 2.24 -10.39 -6.39
C ALA A 67 3.03 -10.19 -5.07
N LYS A 68 2.63 -10.89 -3.99
CA LYS A 68 3.35 -10.89 -2.70
C LYS A 68 4.80 -11.38 -2.87
N TYR A 69 5.02 -12.49 -3.57
CA TYR A 69 6.37 -13.02 -3.80
C TYR A 69 7.13 -12.20 -4.83
N GLN A 70 6.47 -11.69 -5.88
CA GLN A 70 7.12 -10.76 -6.82
C GLN A 70 7.73 -9.54 -6.13
N ILE A 71 7.01 -8.99 -5.16
CA ILE A 71 7.39 -7.78 -4.42
C ILE A 71 8.47 -8.05 -3.38
N ASN A 72 8.40 -9.19 -2.70
CA ASN A 72 9.27 -9.51 -1.55
C ASN A 72 10.44 -10.43 -1.90
N CYS A 73 10.40 -11.12 -3.03
CA CYS A 73 11.47 -11.99 -3.51
C CYS A 73 11.96 -11.52 -4.88
N LYS A 74 12.09 -10.19 -5.08
CA LYS A 74 12.40 -9.60 -6.39
C LYS A 74 13.66 -10.18 -7.03
N LYS A 75 14.71 -10.36 -6.24
CA LYS A 75 16.00 -10.89 -6.70
C LYS A 75 15.84 -12.36 -7.08
N SER A 76 15.21 -13.17 -6.22
CA SER A 76 14.91 -14.57 -6.55
C SER A 76 13.93 -14.75 -7.72
N CYS A 77 13.02 -13.79 -7.93
CA CYS A 77 12.09 -13.79 -9.05
C CYS A 77 12.70 -13.29 -10.36
N GLY A 78 13.93 -12.75 -10.37
CA GLY A 78 14.54 -12.13 -11.55
C GLY A 78 13.79 -10.89 -12.04
N LEU A 79 13.22 -10.12 -11.10
CA LEU A 79 12.49 -8.87 -11.37
C LEU A 79 13.34 -7.61 -11.14
N CYS A 80 14.58 -7.83 -10.71
CA CYS A 80 15.70 -7.00 -11.09
C CYS A 80 16.35 -7.68 -12.31
#